data_AF-A0A1Q7QJH0-F1
#
_entry.id   AF-A0A1Q7QJH0-F1
#
_cell.length_a   1.000
_cell.length_b   1.000
_cell.length_c   1.000
_cell.angle_alpha   90.00
_cell.angle_beta   90.00
_cell.angle_gamma   90.00
#
_symmetry.space_group_name_H-M   'P 1'
#
loop_
_entity.id
_entity.type
_entity.pdbx_description
1 polymer ?
#
loop_
_entity_poly.entity_id
_entity_poly.type
_entity_poly.pdbx_seq_one_letter_code
_entity_poly.pdbx_strand_id
1 'polypeptide(L)'
;MFATAPSASAIAASATPASGSIPDGYRIQIPRLAIDLPIAEGDVQRDTVDQQTPENFAFHLPGTGIPGKGSNSYIYSHARRGMFLSLWNAVEGDDVWISTPDRSALHYVVSEVHPRVPPADVVWVQPTPAERLTLQTSTGPNREDPRFVVIALPR
;
A
#
# COMPACT_ATOMS: atom_id res chain seq x y z
N MET A 1 42.17 12.83 -32.81
CA MET A 1 42.19 12.73 -31.34
C MET A 1 40.74 12.78 -30.85
N PHE A 2 40.38 11.82 -30.00
CA PHE A 2 39.18 11.66 -29.16
C PHE A 2 37.80 11.40 -29.79
N ALA A 3 37.35 10.18 -29.54
CA ALA A 3 36.00 9.66 -29.59
C ALA A 3 35.14 10.20 -28.43
N THR A 4 33.81 10.22 -28.58
CA THR A 4 32.86 9.34 -27.88
C THR A 4 31.41 9.75 -28.19
N ALA A 5 30.57 8.76 -28.42
CA ALA A 5 29.13 8.89 -28.59
C ALA A 5 28.43 9.14 -27.24
N PRO A 6 27.26 9.79 -27.21
CA PRO A 6 26.43 9.79 -26.01
C PRO A 6 25.75 8.42 -25.85
N SER A 7 26.00 7.77 -24.71
CA SER A 7 25.20 6.66 -24.22
C SER A 7 23.78 7.14 -23.93
N ALA A 8 22.80 6.61 -24.66
CA ALA A 8 21.40 6.76 -24.30
C ALA A 8 21.10 5.84 -23.11
N SER A 9 20.67 6.43 -22.00
CA SER A 9 20.09 5.71 -20.86
C SER A 9 18.99 4.78 -21.34
N ALA A 10 19.12 3.49 -21.00
CA ALA A 10 18.07 2.51 -21.21
C ALA A 10 16.82 2.94 -20.41
N ILE A 11 15.74 3.22 -21.15
CA ILE A 11 14.40 3.41 -20.59
C ILE A 11 14.04 2.09 -19.90
N ALA A 12 13.78 2.16 -18.60
CA ALA A 12 13.37 1.01 -17.81
C ALA A 12 12.17 0.34 -18.47
N ALA A 13 12.29 -0.96 -18.74
CA ALA A 13 11.26 -1.76 -19.35
C ALA A 13 9.95 -1.64 -18.54
N SER A 14 8.84 -1.39 -19.24
CA SER A 14 7.50 -1.55 -18.70
C SER A 14 7.32 -3.01 -18.27
N ALA A 15 7.56 -3.29 -16.99
CA ALA A 15 7.11 -4.53 -16.39
C ALA A 15 5.58 -4.52 -16.41
N THR A 16 4.98 -5.51 -17.07
CA THR A 16 3.58 -5.86 -16.81
C THR A 16 3.44 -6.02 -15.30
N PRO A 17 2.52 -5.30 -14.62
CA PRO A 17 2.41 -5.40 -13.18
C PRO A 17 2.14 -6.85 -12.81
N ALA A 18 2.92 -7.36 -11.86
CA ALA A 18 2.70 -8.68 -11.31
C ALA A 18 1.42 -8.64 -10.46
N SER A 19 0.28 -8.92 -11.09
CA SER A 19 -0.97 -9.22 -10.40
C SER A 19 -0.91 -10.66 -9.92
N GLY A 20 -0.96 -10.85 -8.60
CA GLY A 20 -0.90 -12.15 -7.95
C GLY A 20 -1.03 -11.99 -6.44
N SER A 21 -1.23 -13.09 -5.72
CA SER A 21 -1.28 -13.03 -4.25
C SER A 21 0.07 -12.64 -3.68
N ILE A 22 0.07 -11.77 -2.66
CA ILE A 22 1.30 -11.38 -1.99
C ILE A 22 1.91 -12.59 -1.25
N PRO A 23 3.21 -12.88 -1.45
CA PRO A 23 3.89 -13.92 -0.67
C PRO A 23 4.00 -13.56 0.81
N ASP A 24 4.17 -14.57 1.66
CA ASP A 24 4.53 -14.37 3.06
C ASP A 24 5.89 -13.69 3.21
N GLY A 25 6.05 -12.91 4.28
CA GLY A 25 7.31 -12.25 4.64
C GLY A 25 7.36 -10.75 4.31
N TYR A 26 6.30 -10.21 3.71
CA TYR A 26 6.13 -8.76 3.61
C TYR A 26 5.75 -8.16 4.96
N ARG A 27 6.22 -6.93 5.23
CA ARG A 27 5.86 -6.16 6.44
C ARG A 27 5.85 -4.68 6.14
N ILE A 28 4.84 -3.97 6.66
CA ILE A 28 4.74 -2.51 6.59
C ILE A 28 5.16 -1.87 7.89
N GLN A 29 5.96 -0.81 7.78
CA GLN A 29 6.45 0.00 8.88
C GLN A 29 6.23 1.48 8.57
N ILE A 30 5.58 2.20 9.48
CA ILE A 30 5.42 3.67 9.42
C ILE A 30 5.87 4.21 10.78
N PRO A 31 7.19 4.49 10.97
CA PRO A 31 7.77 4.70 12.29
C PRO A 31 7.12 5.85 13.08
N ARG A 32 6.82 6.98 12.43
CA ARG A 32 6.17 8.13 13.10
C ARG A 32 4.79 7.79 13.65
N LEU A 33 4.10 6.83 13.03
CA LEU A 33 2.77 6.40 13.41
C LEU A 33 2.78 5.17 14.32
N ALA A 34 3.96 4.64 14.66
CA ALA A 34 4.13 3.39 15.41
C ALA A 34 3.34 2.21 14.78
N ILE A 35 3.28 2.17 13.45
CA ILE A 35 2.69 1.06 12.69
C ILE A 35 3.82 0.10 12.31
N ASP A 36 3.65 -1.16 12.66
CA ASP A 36 4.61 -2.21 12.33
C ASP A 36 3.91 -3.58 12.24
N LEU A 37 3.49 -3.96 11.04
CA LEU A 37 2.60 -5.11 10.81
C LEU A 37 3.13 -6.04 9.72
N PRO A 38 3.04 -7.38 9.90
CA PRO A 38 3.15 -8.29 8.76
C PRO A 38 2.03 -8.01 7.75
N ILE A 39 2.34 -8.16 6.46
CA ILE A 39 1.36 -8.11 5.38
C ILE A 39 1.01 -9.53 4.95
N ALA A 40 -0.28 -9.85 4.92
CA ALA A 40 -0.82 -11.08 4.36
C ALA A 40 -1.70 -10.77 3.14
N GLU A 41 -2.04 -11.79 2.35
CA GLU A 41 -3.07 -11.66 1.33
C GLU A 41 -4.45 -11.52 2.00
N GLY A 42 -5.25 -10.56 1.54
CA GLY A 42 -6.63 -10.38 1.97
C GLY A 42 -7.59 -11.41 1.39
N ASP A 43 -8.78 -11.49 1.97
CA ASP A 43 -9.90 -12.27 1.46
C ASP A 43 -11.12 -11.36 1.39
N VAL A 44 -11.55 -10.98 0.18
CA VAL A 44 -12.63 -10.00 -0.01
C VAL A 44 -13.95 -10.48 0.61
N GLN A 45 -14.25 -11.77 0.54
CA GLN A 45 -15.49 -12.32 1.10
C GLN A 45 -15.45 -12.21 2.63
N ARG A 46 -14.39 -12.75 3.25
CA ARG A 46 -14.22 -12.73 4.72
C ARG A 46 -14.12 -11.29 5.25
N ASP A 47 -13.31 -10.47 4.60
CA ASP A 47 -12.87 -9.19 5.15
C ASP A 47 -13.90 -8.07 4.89
N THR A 48 -14.59 -8.11 3.75
CA THR A 48 -15.53 -7.06 3.37
C THR A 48 -16.99 -7.47 3.54
N VAL A 49 -17.36 -8.68 3.14
CA VAL A 49 -18.77 -9.14 3.17
C VAL A 49 -19.14 -9.64 4.56
N ASP A 50 -18.31 -10.50 5.14
CA ASP A 50 -18.57 -11.10 6.46
C ASP A 50 -18.05 -10.21 7.61
N GLN A 51 -17.21 -9.22 7.29
CA GLN A 51 -16.57 -8.30 8.26
C GLN A 51 -15.77 -9.03 9.34
N GLN A 52 -15.11 -10.12 8.95
CA GLN A 52 -14.30 -11.00 9.80
C GLN A 52 -12.80 -10.83 9.55
N THR A 53 -12.35 -9.60 9.27
CA THR A 53 -10.93 -9.31 9.05
C THR A 53 -10.10 -9.68 10.27
N PRO A 54 -9.06 -10.53 10.14
CA PRO A 54 -8.21 -10.91 11.25
C PRO A 54 -7.44 -9.73 11.86
N GLU A 55 -7.04 -9.87 13.12
CA GLU A 55 -6.22 -8.88 13.82
C GLU A 55 -4.73 -9.14 13.64
N ASN A 56 -3.90 -8.12 13.92
CA ASN A 56 -2.43 -8.17 13.91
C ASN A 56 -1.78 -8.32 12.52
N PHE A 57 -2.54 -8.07 11.45
CA PHE A 57 -2.05 -8.04 10.08
C PHE A 57 -2.48 -6.76 9.35
N ALA A 58 -1.66 -6.35 8.39
CA ALA A 58 -2.12 -5.59 7.24
C ALA A 58 -2.40 -6.57 6.09
N PHE A 59 -3.29 -6.20 5.19
CA PHE A 59 -3.73 -7.07 4.11
C PHE A 59 -3.53 -6.40 2.77
N HIS A 60 -2.86 -7.09 1.85
CA HIS A 60 -2.88 -6.75 0.45
C HIS A 60 -4.25 -7.11 -0.14
N LEU A 61 -4.86 -6.18 -0.88
CA LEU A 61 -6.11 -6.43 -1.57
C LEU A 61 -5.86 -7.32 -2.80
N PRO A 62 -6.50 -8.49 -2.89
CA PRO A 62 -6.34 -9.38 -4.04
C PRO A 62 -6.61 -8.68 -5.37
N GLY A 63 -5.75 -8.93 -6.35
CA GLY A 63 -5.84 -8.35 -7.69
C GLY A 63 -5.19 -6.97 -7.86
N THR A 64 -4.73 -6.33 -6.78
CA THR A 64 -3.90 -5.12 -6.87
C THR A 64 -2.42 -5.48 -7.08
N GLY A 65 -1.57 -4.49 -7.35
CA GLY A 65 -0.14 -4.71 -7.60
C GLY A 65 0.59 -5.13 -6.33
N ILE A 66 1.62 -5.98 -6.45
CA ILE A 66 2.50 -6.30 -5.33
C ILE A 66 3.50 -5.14 -5.11
N PRO A 67 3.75 -4.68 -3.86
CA PRO A 67 4.72 -3.62 -3.59
C PRO A 67 6.09 -3.89 -4.25
N GLY A 68 6.67 -2.89 -4.91
CA GLY A 68 7.94 -3.00 -5.62
C GLY A 68 7.86 -3.63 -7.01
N LYS A 69 6.65 -3.95 -7.50
CA LYS A 69 6.41 -4.57 -8.82
C LYS A 69 5.63 -3.65 -9.79
N GLY A 70 5.55 -2.35 -9.49
CA GLY A 70 4.77 -1.39 -10.26
C GLY A 70 3.26 -1.42 -9.98
N SER A 71 2.52 -0.53 -10.63
CA SER A 71 1.08 -0.32 -10.42
C SER A 71 0.72 0.12 -8.99
N ASN A 72 -0.57 0.10 -8.68
CA ASN A 72 -1.09 0.45 -7.36
C ASN A 72 -1.19 -0.80 -6.47
N SER A 73 -0.45 -0.81 -5.37
CA SER A 73 -0.57 -1.79 -4.29
C SER A 73 -1.51 -1.27 -3.23
N TYR A 74 -2.61 -1.99 -2.96
CA TYR A 74 -3.60 -1.56 -1.98
C TYR A 74 -3.48 -2.38 -0.70
N ILE A 75 -3.13 -1.72 0.40
CA ILE A 75 -2.94 -2.35 1.71
C ILE A 75 -3.98 -1.78 2.69
N TYR A 76 -4.66 -2.65 3.41
CA TYR A 76 -5.67 -2.25 4.41
C TYR A 76 -5.49 -2.96 5.74
N SER A 77 -5.98 -2.34 6.81
CA SER A 77 -5.99 -2.93 8.15
C SER A 77 -7.05 -2.26 9.03
N HIS A 78 -7.41 -2.91 10.13
CA HIS A 78 -8.35 -2.35 11.11
C HIS A 78 -7.88 -1.02 11.69
N ALA A 79 -8.83 -0.15 11.98
CA ALA A 79 -8.63 1.04 12.80
C ALA A 79 -8.59 0.66 14.29
N ARG A 80 -7.63 -0.19 14.68
CA ARG A 80 -7.41 -0.62 16.07
C ARG A 80 -6.00 -0.25 16.54
N ARG A 81 -5.80 -0.11 17.86
CA ARG A 81 -4.47 0.14 18.44
C ARG A 81 -3.52 -0.99 18.07
N GLY A 82 -2.29 -0.65 17.66
CA GLY A 82 -1.32 -1.61 17.13
C GLY A 82 -1.54 -1.98 15.66
N MET A 83 -2.59 -1.43 15.02
CA MET A 83 -2.90 -1.60 13.60
C MET A 83 -2.98 -0.23 12.92
N PHE A 84 -3.82 -0.04 11.91
CA PHE A 84 -3.88 1.23 11.17
C PHE A 84 -4.68 2.34 11.86
N LEU A 85 -5.06 2.22 13.15
CA LEU A 85 -5.73 3.33 13.85
C LEU A 85 -4.92 4.63 13.81
N SER A 86 -3.59 4.54 14.00
CA SER A 86 -2.72 5.71 13.97
C SER A 86 -2.51 6.28 12.56
N LEU A 87 -2.96 5.59 11.51
CA LEU A 87 -2.97 6.11 10.13
C LEU A 87 -3.79 7.41 10.03
N TRP A 88 -4.77 7.61 10.91
CA TRP A 88 -5.53 8.86 11.02
C TRP A 88 -4.67 10.10 11.29
N ASN A 89 -3.45 9.91 11.79
CA ASN A 89 -2.49 10.98 12.05
C ASN A 89 -1.45 11.13 10.95
N ALA A 90 -1.54 10.38 9.84
CA ALA A 90 -0.60 10.45 8.72
C ALA A 90 -0.53 11.87 8.15
N VAL A 91 0.66 12.27 7.72
CA VAL A 91 0.90 13.55 7.04
C VAL A 91 1.81 13.33 5.83
N GLU A 92 1.73 14.23 4.86
CA GLU A 92 2.68 14.27 3.75
C GLU A 92 4.13 14.33 4.27
N GLY A 93 5.01 13.55 3.64
CA GLY A 93 6.40 13.39 4.07
C GLY A 93 6.67 12.23 5.02
N ASP A 94 5.64 11.53 5.52
CA ASP A 94 5.85 10.33 6.32
C ASP A 94 6.56 9.23 5.54
N ASP A 95 7.62 8.68 6.12
CA ASP A 95 8.31 7.50 5.56
C ASP A 95 7.48 6.23 5.82
N VAL A 96 7.22 5.49 4.74
CA VAL A 96 6.58 4.18 4.75
C VAL A 96 7.58 3.18 4.19
N TRP A 97 7.89 2.15 4.98
CA TRP A 97 8.81 1.09 4.61
C TRP A 97 8.06 -0.21 4.40
N ILE A 98 8.36 -0.90 3.30
CA ILE A 98 7.91 -2.27 3.06
C ILE A 98 9.12 -3.18 3.06
N SER A 99 9.26 -3.99 4.11
CA SER A 99 10.22 -5.10 4.11
C SER A 99 9.66 -6.23 3.27
N THR A 100 10.50 -6.85 2.44
CA THR A 100 10.14 -7.96 1.55
C THR A 100 10.75 -9.29 2.03
N PRO A 101 10.31 -10.44 1.48
CA PRO A 101 10.80 -11.75 1.89
C PRO A 101 12.29 -11.98 1.58
N ASP A 102 12.83 -11.29 0.57
CA ASP A 102 14.26 -11.32 0.22
C ASP A 102 15.13 -10.38 1.09
N ARG A 103 14.54 -9.80 2.15
CA ARG A 103 15.16 -8.86 3.09
C ARG A 103 15.55 -7.53 2.46
N SER A 104 15.00 -7.18 1.30
CA SER A 104 15.05 -5.80 0.82
C SER A 104 14.00 -4.94 1.53
N ALA A 105 14.21 -3.62 1.49
CA ALA A 105 13.30 -2.64 2.05
C ALA A 105 12.96 -1.62 0.96
N LEU A 106 11.68 -1.56 0.61
CA LEU A 106 11.15 -0.57 -0.33
C LEU A 106 10.78 0.68 0.47
N HIS A 107 11.17 1.83 -0.05
CA HIS A 107 10.92 3.12 0.58
C HIS A 107 9.86 3.90 -0.19
N TYR A 108 8.78 4.24 0.50
CA TYR A 108 7.75 5.15 0.03
C TYR A 108 7.66 6.36 0.94
N VAL A 109 7.15 7.46 0.41
CA VAL A 109 6.85 8.68 1.16
C VAL A 109 5.40 9.04 0.93
N VAL A 110 4.68 9.34 2.02
CA VAL A 110 3.30 9.82 1.94
C VAL A 110 3.24 11.11 1.13
N SER A 111 2.39 11.10 0.11
CA SER A 111 2.19 12.17 -0.87
C SER A 111 0.80 12.80 -0.78
N GLU A 112 -0.19 12.04 -0.32
CA GLU A 112 -1.57 12.54 -0.19
C GLU A 112 -2.27 11.86 1.00
N VAL A 113 -3.15 12.61 1.67
CA VAL A 113 -3.99 12.11 2.76
C VAL A 113 -5.44 12.49 2.50
N HIS A 114 -6.30 11.48 2.40
CA HIS A 114 -7.73 11.61 2.11
C HIS A 114 -8.53 11.08 3.30
N PRO A 115 -8.91 11.96 4.26
CA PRO A 115 -9.45 11.51 5.54
C PRO A 115 -10.89 10.98 5.45
N ARG A 116 -11.60 11.25 4.36
CA ARG A 116 -13.02 10.90 4.17
C ARG A 116 -13.30 10.51 2.72
N VAL A 117 -12.95 9.28 2.36
CA VAL A 117 -13.30 8.68 1.08
C VAL A 117 -14.63 7.92 1.21
N PRO A 118 -15.63 8.15 0.34
CA PRO A 118 -16.85 7.34 0.33
C PRO A 118 -16.53 5.86 0.11
N PRO A 119 -17.15 4.91 0.85
CA PRO A 119 -16.84 3.48 0.71
C PRO A 119 -17.18 2.91 -0.68
N ALA A 120 -18.09 3.56 -1.42
CA ALA A 120 -18.44 3.18 -2.79
C ALA A 120 -17.46 3.73 -3.84
N ASP A 121 -16.53 4.62 -3.47
CA ASP A 121 -15.53 5.14 -4.39
C ASP A 121 -14.39 4.13 -4.54
N VAL A 122 -14.41 3.41 -5.66
CA VAL A 122 -13.45 2.34 -5.97
C VAL A 122 -12.31 2.81 -6.88
N VAL A 123 -12.18 4.12 -7.13
CA VAL A 123 -11.05 4.64 -7.93
C VAL A 123 -9.70 4.33 -7.27
N TRP A 124 -9.69 4.22 -5.94
CA TRP A 124 -8.51 4.01 -5.11
C TRP A 124 -7.86 2.64 -5.25
N VAL A 125 -8.58 1.64 -5.77
CA VAL A 125 -8.07 0.29 -6.00
C VAL A 125 -7.58 0.07 -7.44
N GLN A 126 -7.83 1.03 -8.34
CA GLN A 126 -7.50 0.88 -9.75
C GLN A 126 -5.99 0.79 -9.97
N PRO A 127 -5.53 0.04 -10.98
CA PRO A 127 -4.13 0.01 -11.36
C PRO A 127 -3.67 1.41 -11.79
N THR A 128 -2.37 1.67 -11.63
CA THR A 128 -1.76 2.93 -12.05
C THR A 128 -0.60 2.67 -13.02
N PRO A 129 -0.23 3.65 -13.87
CA PRO A 129 0.88 3.46 -14.81
C PRO A 129 2.25 3.33 -14.16
N ALA A 130 2.38 3.80 -12.92
CA ALA A 130 3.61 3.80 -12.14
C ALA A 130 3.36 3.13 -10.80
N GLU A 131 4.43 2.91 -10.04
CA GLU A 131 4.30 2.33 -8.70
C GLU A 131 3.67 3.33 -7.71
N ARG A 132 2.71 2.84 -6.93
CA ARG A 132 2.03 3.57 -5.87
C ARG A 132 1.61 2.61 -4.77
N LEU A 133 1.70 3.06 -3.53
CA LEU A 133 1.11 2.38 -2.38
C LEU A 133 -0.12 3.15 -1.90
N THR A 134 -1.26 2.46 -1.81
CA THR A 134 -2.50 2.98 -1.23
C THR A 134 -2.74 2.29 0.09
N LEU A 135 -2.82 3.05 1.19
CA LEU A 135 -3.12 2.53 2.52
C LEU A 135 -4.52 2.92 2.92
N GLN A 136 -5.29 2.00 3.50
CA GLN A 136 -6.67 2.26 3.89
C GLN A 136 -7.02 1.71 5.28
N THR A 137 -7.75 2.50 6.06
CA THR A 137 -8.44 2.02 7.27
C THR A 137 -9.86 2.60 7.36
N SER A 138 -10.69 2.04 8.24
CA SER A 138 -12.03 2.56 8.52
C SER A 138 -11.96 3.84 9.36
N THR A 139 -12.99 4.69 9.28
CA THR A 139 -13.17 5.83 10.20
C THR A 139 -14.18 5.55 11.32
N GLY A 140 -14.89 4.43 11.24
CA GLY A 140 -15.87 3.98 12.23
C GLY A 140 -16.25 2.49 12.04
N PRO A 141 -17.16 1.96 12.87
CA PRO A 141 -17.50 0.54 12.90
C PRO A 141 -18.48 0.10 11.80
N ASN A 142 -19.13 1.02 11.09
CA ASN A 142 -20.15 0.70 10.10
C ASN A 142 -19.53 0.56 8.71
N ARG A 143 -20.08 -0.35 7.89
CA ARG A 143 -19.66 -0.53 6.49
C ARG A 143 -19.73 0.77 5.68
N GLU A 144 -20.74 1.59 5.96
CA GLU A 144 -21.01 2.86 5.28
C GLU A 144 -20.14 4.03 5.77
N ASP A 145 -19.40 3.86 6.88
CA ASP A 145 -18.52 4.92 7.36
C ASP A 145 -17.43 5.22 6.32
N PRO A 146 -16.97 6.47 6.16
CA PRO A 146 -15.89 6.77 5.22
C PRO A 146 -14.62 5.95 5.47
N ARG A 147 -13.80 5.82 4.43
CA ARG A 147 -12.45 5.28 4.53
C ARG A 147 -11.45 6.41 4.71
N PHE A 148 -10.44 6.17 5.52
CA PHE A 148 -9.26 7.01 5.60
C PHE A 148 -8.22 6.41 4.67
N VAL A 149 -7.84 7.16 3.63
CA VAL A 149 -6.95 6.69 2.56
C VAL A 149 -5.68 7.54 2.53
N VAL A 150 -4.53 6.90 2.41
CA VAL A 150 -3.22 7.55 2.30
C VAL A 150 -2.53 7.03 1.06
N ILE A 151 -1.95 7.93 0.26
CA ILE A 151 -1.16 7.59 -0.92
C ILE A 151 0.31 7.82 -0.60
N ALA A 152 1.14 6.80 -0.81
CA ALA A 152 2.58 6.91 -0.74
C ALA A 152 3.22 6.51 -2.08
N LEU A 153 4.26 7.25 -2.47
CA LEU A 153 4.98 7.07 -3.72
C LEU A 153 6.42 6.61 -3.45
N PRO A 154 7.04 5.83 -4.34
CA PRO A 154 8.44 5.45 -4.19
C PRO A 154 9.35 6.68 -4.04
N ARG A 155 10.37 6.56 -3.19
CA ARG A 155 11.40 7.59 -3.00
C ARG A 155 12.60 7.40 -3.93
#